data_AF-A0A7Y6KQK4-F1
#
_entry.id   AF-A0A7Y6KQK4-F1
#
_cell.length_a   1.000
_cell.length_b   1.000
_cell.length_c   1.000
_cell.angle_alpha   90.00
_cell.angle_beta   90.00
_cell.angle_gamma   90.00
#
_symmetry.space_group_name_H-M   'P 1'
#
loop_
_entity.id
_entity.type
_entity.pdbx_description
1 polymer ?
#
loop_
_entity_poly.entity_id
_entity_poly.type
_entity_poly.pdbx_seq_one_letter_code
_entity_poly.pdbx_strand_id
1 'polypeptide(L)'
;MKLQRKNRLRATALGALAVSGALVLTACGSDDNTGGSTPGNGDKTTAASSIDCGKAKGQLRASGSSAQKNAMDLWVKNYMAACSGVEINYNSSSSGEGIVAFNQGTVGFAGSDSALKPEEVAESKKSCKTGQGINLPMVGGPIAIGYHLEGVDKLTLDAPTLAKIFDTKIKKWNDPAIAKLNEGVNLPDKAIQAFHRSEDSGTTQNLGKYLAAAAPNEWKYEAEKKWPAPGGQAASGSSGIAAQVKQVDGAIGYFELSYAKSQNISTVAVDNGGSAPAEATSENASKAIAAAKVKGTGKDLALELDYATKADGAYPLVLVTYEVVCDTGNKPETLDTVKSFLSYAASEDGQKILTDAGYAPIPAEINAKVRETINGLS
;
A
#
# COMPACT_ATOMS: atom_id res chain seq x y z
N MET A 1 -11.69 -60.17 -27.08
CA MET A 1 -11.77 -59.56 -28.42
C MET A 1 -10.65 -58.54 -28.54
N LYS A 2 -9.62 -58.86 -29.35
CA LYS A 2 -8.43 -58.02 -29.65
C LYS A 2 -8.76 -57.00 -30.73
N LEU A 3 -8.02 -55.88 -30.73
CA LEU A 3 -7.50 -55.05 -31.86
C LEU A 3 -7.35 -53.62 -31.29
N GLN A 4 -6.19 -53.00 -31.02
CA GLN A 4 -4.85 -52.96 -31.62
C GLN A 4 -4.79 -52.52 -33.09
N ARG A 5 -4.34 -51.28 -33.32
CA ARG A 5 -3.31 -50.81 -34.29
C ARG A 5 -3.15 -49.29 -34.13
N LYS A 6 -1.99 -48.76 -33.70
CA LYS A 6 -0.73 -48.53 -34.46
C LYS A 6 -0.93 -47.52 -35.61
N ASN A 7 -0.04 -46.60 -35.95
CA ASN A 7 1.21 -46.01 -35.43
C ASN A 7 1.70 -45.09 -36.58
N ARG A 8 2.65 -44.17 -36.31
CA ARG A 8 3.70 -43.66 -37.25
C ARG A 8 3.30 -42.62 -38.32
N LEU A 9 4.11 -41.63 -38.75
CA LEU A 9 5.53 -41.20 -38.64
C LEU A 9 5.56 -39.64 -38.76
N ARG A 10 6.35 -38.84 -38.02
CA ARG A 10 7.78 -38.46 -38.14
C ARG A 10 8.24 -37.79 -39.46
N ALA A 11 8.86 -36.61 -39.33
CA ALA A 11 10.15 -36.13 -39.91
C ALA A 11 10.07 -34.64 -40.34
N THR A 12 10.61 -33.69 -39.55
CA THR A 12 11.94 -33.03 -39.64
C THR A 12 12.16 -32.07 -40.82
N ALA A 13 12.48 -30.81 -40.51
CA ALA A 13 13.43 -30.01 -41.28
C ALA A 13 14.17 -29.03 -40.35
N LEU A 14 15.51 -29.16 -40.36
CA LEU A 14 16.51 -28.27 -39.79
C LEU A 14 16.62 -26.98 -40.61
N GLY A 15 17.04 -25.89 -39.96
CA GLY A 15 17.48 -24.68 -40.65
C GLY A 15 18.13 -23.70 -39.66
N ALA A 16 19.42 -23.90 -39.38
CA ALA A 16 20.27 -22.90 -38.76
C ALA A 16 21.03 -22.15 -39.86
N LEU A 17 20.98 -20.82 -39.85
CA LEU A 17 21.95 -19.95 -40.51
C LEU A 17 22.14 -18.70 -39.66
N ALA A 18 23.33 -18.61 -39.04
CA ALA A 18 23.86 -17.41 -38.45
C ALA A 18 24.46 -16.54 -39.56
N VAL A 19 24.17 -15.23 -39.53
CA VAL A 19 24.99 -14.21 -40.20
C VAL A 19 25.17 -13.04 -39.24
N SER A 20 26.38 -12.96 -38.69
CA SER A 20 26.94 -11.75 -38.11
C SER A 20 27.25 -10.75 -39.24
N GLY A 21 26.93 -9.48 -39.04
CA GLY A 21 27.28 -8.41 -39.97
C GLY A 21 27.12 -7.04 -39.32
N ALA A 22 28.20 -6.54 -38.73
CA ALA A 22 28.34 -5.17 -38.25
C ALA A 22 28.26 -4.17 -39.42
N LEU A 23 27.63 -3.02 -39.21
CA LEU A 23 27.84 -1.73 -39.92
C LEU A 23 26.99 -0.67 -39.21
N VAL A 24 27.36 0.60 -39.04
CA VAL A 24 28.63 1.34 -38.93
C VAL A 24 28.19 2.67 -38.28
N LEU A 25 29.02 3.26 -37.42
CA LEU A 25 28.77 4.60 -36.89
C LEU A 25 28.78 5.63 -38.03
N THR A 26 27.77 6.49 -38.05
CA THR A 26 27.88 7.84 -38.62
C THR A 26 27.46 8.84 -37.56
N ALA A 27 28.47 9.36 -36.88
CA ALA A 27 28.44 10.69 -36.29
C ALA A 27 28.83 11.69 -37.38
N CYS A 28 28.02 12.74 -37.58
CA CYS A 28 28.44 14.07 -38.02
C CYS A 28 27.27 15.03 -37.82
N GLY A 29 27.48 16.01 -36.96
CA GLY A 29 26.56 17.08 -36.61
C GLY A 29 27.20 17.94 -35.54
N SER A 30 28.36 18.51 -35.90
CA SER A 30 29.07 19.55 -35.12
C SER A 30 28.23 20.82 -35.11
N ASP A 31 28.03 21.36 -33.92
CA ASP A 31 28.12 22.81 -33.71
C ASP A 31 29.00 23.03 -32.48
N ASP A 32 30.22 23.51 -32.75
CA ASP A 32 31.13 24.05 -31.76
C ASP A 32 30.64 25.44 -31.34
N ASN A 33 30.43 25.65 -30.05
CA ASN A 33 30.63 26.95 -29.43
C ASN A 33 31.43 26.75 -28.15
N THR A 34 32.73 27.00 -28.28
CA THR A 34 33.73 26.99 -27.23
C THR A 34 33.39 27.98 -26.13
N GLY A 35 33.22 27.48 -24.90
CA GLY A 35 33.19 28.25 -23.67
C GLY A 35 33.51 27.32 -22.51
N GLY A 36 34.79 27.22 -22.16
CA GLY A 36 35.27 26.25 -21.17
C GLY A 36 34.66 26.43 -19.79
N SER A 37 34.25 25.32 -19.17
CA SER A 37 34.16 25.13 -17.73
C SER A 37 34.14 23.63 -17.42
N THR A 38 35.01 23.25 -16.50
CA THR A 38 35.29 21.93 -15.89
C THR A 38 34.06 21.03 -15.68
N PRO A 39 34.18 19.68 -15.73
CA PRO A 39 33.03 18.80 -15.47
C PRO A 39 32.55 18.97 -14.03
N GLY A 40 31.37 19.56 -13.88
CA GLY A 40 30.64 19.63 -12.63
C GLY A 40 30.18 18.23 -12.21
N ASN A 41 30.54 17.88 -10.98
CA ASN A 41 30.03 16.77 -10.21
C ASN A 41 28.51 16.63 -10.42
N GLY A 42 28.04 15.50 -10.93
CA GLY A 42 26.61 15.26 -11.10
C GLY A 42 25.90 15.45 -9.77
N ASP A 43 24.87 16.29 -9.76
CA ASP A 43 24.05 16.57 -8.59
C ASP A 43 23.50 15.25 -8.03
N LYS A 44 24.16 14.74 -6.99
CA LYS A 44 23.51 13.84 -6.04
C LYS A 44 22.42 14.69 -5.41
N THR A 45 21.17 14.40 -5.74
CA THR A 45 20.01 14.92 -5.03
C THR A 45 20.30 14.87 -3.52
N THR A 46 20.20 16.01 -2.84
CA THR A 46 20.54 16.20 -1.42
C THR A 46 19.87 15.22 -0.45
N ALA A 47 18.79 14.54 -0.87
CA ALA A 47 18.14 13.46 -0.12
C ALA A 47 18.94 12.13 -0.08
N ALA A 48 19.86 11.90 -1.03
CA ALA A 48 20.69 10.68 -1.06
C ALA A 48 21.94 10.79 -0.17
N SER A 49 22.31 12.00 0.27
CA SER A 49 23.54 12.23 1.06
C SER A 49 23.41 11.97 2.56
N SER A 50 22.20 11.77 3.10
CA SER A 50 21.94 11.54 4.53
C SER A 50 21.61 10.09 4.91
N ILE A 51 21.53 9.18 3.93
CA ILE A 51 21.18 7.77 4.17
C ILE A 51 22.40 7.01 4.69
N ASP A 52 22.33 6.49 5.92
CA ASP A 52 23.37 5.62 6.47
C ASP A 52 23.18 4.17 5.99
N CYS A 53 24.00 3.79 5.02
CA CYS A 53 24.02 2.44 4.45
C CYS A 53 24.65 1.39 5.40
N GLY A 54 25.37 1.81 6.45
CA GLY A 54 26.02 0.92 7.41
C GLY A 54 26.78 -0.24 6.75
N LYS A 55 26.40 -1.48 7.10
CA LYS A 55 26.92 -2.72 6.53
C LYS A 55 25.97 -3.38 5.52
N ALA A 56 24.95 -2.65 5.06
CA ALA A 56 23.96 -3.16 4.14
C ALA A 56 24.62 -3.59 2.82
N LYS A 57 24.23 -4.76 2.32
CA LYS A 57 24.74 -5.36 1.09
C LYS A 57 23.80 -6.44 0.57
N GLY A 58 24.00 -6.81 -0.69
CA GLY A 58 23.33 -7.95 -1.30
C GLY A 58 21.84 -7.72 -1.54
N GLN A 59 21.10 -8.81 -1.72
CA GLN A 59 19.68 -8.78 -2.04
C GLN A 59 18.81 -8.91 -0.79
N LEU A 60 17.88 -7.98 -0.61
CA LEU A 60 16.81 -8.05 0.39
C LEU A 60 15.47 -8.25 -0.33
N ARG A 61 14.84 -9.40 -0.11
CA ARG A 61 13.48 -9.68 -0.57
C ARG A 61 12.49 -9.29 0.51
N ALA A 62 11.43 -8.61 0.12
CA ALA A 62 10.28 -8.26 0.95
C ALA A 62 8.99 -8.53 0.18
N SER A 63 7.88 -8.75 0.86
CA SER A 63 6.59 -8.96 0.20
C SER A 63 5.44 -8.51 1.10
N GLY A 64 4.33 -8.08 0.51
CA GLY A 64 3.14 -7.82 1.29
C GLY A 64 2.26 -6.75 0.68
N SER A 65 1.59 -6.00 1.56
CA SER A 65 0.52 -5.08 1.20
C SER A 65 0.77 -4.22 -0.04
N SER A 66 -0.13 -4.33 -1.01
CA SER A 66 -0.25 -3.38 -2.11
C SER A 66 -0.50 -1.94 -1.66
N ALA A 67 -0.98 -1.72 -0.43
CA ALA A 67 -1.25 -0.39 0.10
C ALA A 67 -0.03 0.52 0.14
N GLN A 68 1.11 -0.05 0.52
CA GLN A 68 2.36 0.68 0.68
C GLN A 68 3.25 0.64 -0.57
N LYS A 69 2.81 0.01 -1.66
CA LYS A 69 3.66 -0.17 -2.85
C LYS A 69 4.29 1.15 -3.33
N ASN A 70 3.50 2.22 -3.44
CA ASN A 70 4.00 3.50 -3.93
C ASN A 70 5.00 4.14 -2.95
N ALA A 71 4.82 3.96 -1.63
CA ALA A 71 5.79 4.38 -0.63
C ALA A 71 7.10 3.58 -0.73
N MET A 72 6.97 2.26 -0.87
CA MET A 72 8.11 1.35 -1.01
C MET A 72 8.90 1.63 -2.28
N ASP A 73 8.25 1.88 -3.42
CA ASP A 73 8.92 2.24 -4.68
C ASP A 73 9.75 3.52 -4.52
N LEU A 74 9.25 4.52 -3.79
CA LEU A 74 9.97 5.77 -3.50
C LEU A 74 11.17 5.53 -2.59
N TRP A 75 10.98 4.78 -1.50
CA TRP A 75 12.06 4.46 -0.57
C TRP A 75 13.14 3.61 -1.21
N VAL A 76 12.78 2.55 -1.92
CA VAL A 76 13.71 1.65 -2.60
C VAL A 76 14.52 2.42 -3.63
N LYS A 77 13.87 3.28 -4.44
CA LYS A 77 14.56 4.14 -5.41
C LYS A 77 15.63 5.00 -4.74
N ASN A 78 15.27 5.73 -3.68
CA ASN A 78 16.20 6.65 -3.02
C ASN A 78 17.31 5.89 -2.26
N TYR A 79 16.96 4.81 -1.58
CA TYR A 79 17.90 4.02 -0.81
C TYR A 79 18.92 3.31 -1.71
N MET A 80 18.49 2.68 -2.81
CA MET A 80 19.41 2.02 -3.75
C MET A 80 20.30 3.02 -4.51
N ALA A 81 19.86 4.28 -4.67
CA ALA A 81 20.70 5.33 -5.22
C ALA A 81 21.83 5.76 -4.24
N ALA A 82 21.57 5.70 -2.93
CA ALA A 82 22.55 6.03 -1.90
C ALA A 82 23.47 4.84 -1.54
N CYS A 83 22.91 3.64 -1.45
CA CYS A 83 23.57 2.44 -0.95
C CYS A 83 23.95 1.48 -2.08
N SER A 84 25.05 1.81 -2.76
CA SER A 84 25.61 0.99 -3.84
C SER A 84 25.90 -0.45 -3.37
N GLY A 85 25.48 -1.44 -4.15
CA GLY A 85 25.69 -2.86 -3.82
C GLY A 85 24.56 -3.48 -2.97
N VAL A 86 23.48 -2.74 -2.71
CA VAL A 86 22.23 -3.26 -2.18
C VAL A 86 21.17 -3.33 -3.28
N GLU A 87 20.38 -4.39 -3.27
CA GLU A 87 19.19 -4.54 -4.11
C GLU A 87 18.00 -4.88 -3.23
N ILE A 88 16.98 -4.02 -3.22
CA ILE A 88 15.75 -4.25 -2.45
C ILE A 88 14.63 -4.60 -3.42
N ASN A 89 14.06 -5.78 -3.22
CA ASN A 89 12.99 -6.32 -4.05
C ASN A 89 11.73 -6.47 -3.20
N TYR A 90 10.85 -5.47 -3.24
CA TYR A 90 9.53 -5.57 -2.63
C TYR A 90 8.51 -6.13 -3.63
N ASN A 91 8.04 -7.35 -3.37
CA ASN A 91 6.96 -7.96 -4.12
C ASN A 91 5.61 -7.46 -3.58
N SER A 92 4.97 -6.57 -4.33
CA SER A 92 3.63 -6.11 -3.99
C SER A 92 2.60 -7.23 -4.20
N SER A 93 1.91 -7.58 -3.12
CA SER A 93 0.94 -8.66 -3.02
C SER A 93 -0.18 -8.26 -2.04
N SER A 94 -0.83 -9.24 -1.41
CA SER A 94 -1.72 -9.00 -0.27
C SER A 94 -1.00 -8.98 1.07
N SER A 95 -1.61 -8.37 2.10
CA SER A 95 -1.11 -8.41 3.49
C SER A 95 -1.06 -9.85 4.02
N GLY A 96 -2.03 -10.70 3.65
CA GLY A 96 -2.03 -12.12 4.00
C GLY A 96 -0.85 -12.89 3.39
N GLU A 97 -0.62 -12.74 2.08
CA GLU A 97 0.50 -13.40 1.39
C GLU A 97 1.87 -12.93 1.90
N GLY A 98 2.01 -11.64 2.24
CA GLY A 98 3.23 -11.11 2.86
C GLY A 98 3.56 -11.81 4.18
N ILE A 99 2.57 -11.93 5.07
CA ILE A 99 2.74 -12.63 6.35
C ILE A 99 3.09 -14.11 6.14
N VAL A 100 2.44 -14.79 5.18
CA VAL A 100 2.78 -16.17 4.82
C VAL A 100 4.24 -16.27 4.35
N ALA A 101 4.67 -15.38 3.46
CA ALA A 101 6.04 -15.34 2.95
C ALA A 101 7.07 -15.10 4.07
N PHE A 102 6.75 -14.22 5.03
CA PHE A 102 7.56 -13.94 6.21
C PHE A 102 7.63 -15.14 7.16
N ASN A 103 6.50 -15.77 7.47
CA ASN A 103 6.45 -16.96 8.34
C ASN A 103 7.18 -18.17 7.73
N GLN A 104 7.28 -18.25 6.40
CA GLN A 104 8.09 -19.23 5.68
C GLN A 104 9.58 -18.84 5.58
N GLY A 105 9.95 -17.63 6.03
CA GLY A 105 11.33 -17.14 5.99
C GLY A 105 11.82 -16.87 4.57
N THR A 106 10.94 -16.60 3.62
CA THR A 106 11.31 -16.34 2.21
C THR A 106 11.66 -14.88 1.95
N VAL A 107 11.29 -14.00 2.89
CA VAL A 107 11.53 -12.55 2.87
C VAL A 107 12.15 -12.09 4.20
N GLY A 108 12.88 -10.97 4.17
CA GLY A 108 13.48 -10.38 5.37
C GLY A 108 12.49 -9.59 6.23
N PHE A 109 11.43 -9.08 5.62
CA PHE A 109 10.29 -8.46 6.29
C PHE A 109 9.04 -8.56 5.41
N ALA A 110 7.87 -8.38 6.02
CA ALA A 110 6.60 -8.32 5.30
C ALA A 110 5.83 -7.03 5.57
N GLY A 111 5.12 -6.56 4.54
CA GLY A 111 4.20 -5.45 4.67
C GLY A 111 2.78 -5.91 5.02
N SER A 112 2.18 -5.37 6.08
CA SER A 112 0.79 -5.70 6.44
C SER A 112 0.02 -4.51 7.00
N ASP A 113 -1.18 -4.24 6.49
CA ASP A 113 -2.08 -3.18 7.02
C ASP A 113 -2.87 -3.63 8.25
N SER A 114 -2.49 -4.78 8.79
CA SER A 114 -3.08 -5.38 9.98
C SER A 114 -1.95 -5.91 10.84
N ALA A 115 -1.99 -5.62 12.13
CA ALA A 115 -1.08 -6.25 13.07
C ALA A 115 -1.24 -7.77 13.03
N LEU A 116 -0.14 -8.50 13.25
CA LEU A 116 -0.16 -9.96 13.36
C LEU A 116 -1.22 -10.42 14.36
N LYS A 117 -2.04 -11.39 13.95
CA LYS A 117 -2.91 -12.12 14.87
C LYS A 117 -2.08 -13.05 15.80
N PRO A 118 -2.59 -13.45 16.96
CA PRO A 118 -1.86 -14.35 17.87
C PRO A 118 -1.33 -15.63 17.21
N GLU A 119 -2.11 -16.22 16.30
CA GLU A 119 -1.71 -17.38 15.51
C GLU A 119 -0.58 -17.07 14.52
N GLU A 120 -0.60 -15.89 13.90
CA GLU A 120 0.47 -15.44 12.98
C GLU A 120 1.76 -15.15 13.77
N VAL A 121 1.66 -14.59 14.99
CA VAL A 121 2.80 -14.45 15.91
C VAL A 121 3.35 -15.81 16.31
N ALA A 122 2.51 -16.79 16.64
CA ALA A 122 2.96 -18.14 16.97
C ALA A 122 3.67 -18.82 15.80
N GLU A 123 3.16 -18.64 14.57
CA GLU A 123 3.80 -19.17 13.36
C GLU A 123 5.14 -18.52 13.05
N SER A 124 5.27 -17.20 13.28
CA SER A 124 6.50 -16.47 12.99
C SER A 124 7.73 -17.02 13.73
N LYS A 125 7.54 -17.67 14.89
CA LYS A 125 8.62 -18.31 15.67
C LYS A 125 9.36 -19.41 14.90
N LYS A 126 8.74 -19.96 13.84
CA LYS A 126 9.39 -20.90 12.93
C LYS A 126 10.54 -20.24 12.14
N SER A 127 10.38 -18.97 11.80
CA SER A 127 11.37 -18.17 11.05
C SER A 127 12.24 -17.31 11.97
N CYS A 128 11.67 -16.80 13.06
CA CYS A 128 12.37 -16.02 14.09
C CYS A 128 12.97 -16.94 15.15
N LYS A 129 14.14 -17.54 14.88
CA LYS A 129 14.69 -18.69 15.64
C LYS A 129 14.73 -18.56 17.16
N THR A 130 14.97 -17.35 17.67
CA THR A 130 15.07 -17.06 19.12
C THR A 130 14.04 -16.04 19.59
N GLY A 131 13.08 -15.70 18.73
CA GLY A 131 12.20 -14.56 18.90
C GLY A 131 10.83 -14.79 18.28
N GLN A 132 10.20 -13.70 17.86
CA GLN A 132 8.91 -13.70 17.19
C GLN A 132 8.77 -12.50 16.26
N GLY A 133 7.78 -12.57 15.38
CA GLY A 133 7.33 -11.46 14.55
C GLY A 133 6.76 -10.34 15.42
N ILE A 134 7.15 -9.11 15.10
CA ILE A 134 6.66 -7.87 15.71
C ILE A 134 6.21 -6.89 14.63
N ASN A 135 5.28 -6.01 14.98
CA ASN A 135 4.71 -5.02 14.05
C ASN A 135 5.38 -3.65 14.24
N LEU A 136 6.02 -3.12 13.18
CA LEU A 136 6.60 -1.78 13.19
C LEU A 136 5.77 -0.83 12.30
N PRO A 137 5.01 0.13 12.86
CA PRO A 137 4.21 1.06 12.06
C PRO A 137 5.14 1.92 11.20
N MET A 138 4.94 1.92 9.88
CA MET A 138 5.89 2.51 8.94
C MET A 138 5.24 3.42 7.90
N VAL A 139 4.06 3.06 7.40
CA VAL A 139 3.31 3.87 6.42
C VAL A 139 1.93 4.17 6.98
N GLY A 140 1.61 5.45 7.16
CA GLY A 140 0.26 5.90 7.51
C GLY A 140 -0.44 6.48 6.28
N GLY A 141 -1.78 6.50 6.27
CA GLY A 141 -2.50 7.24 5.25
C GLY A 141 -4.00 7.02 5.26
N PRO A 142 -4.75 7.87 4.52
CA PRO A 142 -6.17 7.64 4.30
C PRO A 142 -6.38 6.48 3.33
N ILE A 143 -7.35 5.63 3.63
CA ILE A 143 -7.98 4.79 2.62
C ILE A 143 -9.03 5.68 1.95
N ALA A 144 -8.72 6.16 0.76
CA ALA A 144 -9.63 6.94 -0.04
C ALA A 144 -10.78 6.05 -0.52
N ILE A 145 -12.01 6.57 -0.42
CA ILE A 145 -13.13 6.03 -1.19
C ILE A 145 -13.13 6.74 -2.54
N GLY A 146 -12.58 6.07 -3.54
CA GLY A 146 -12.54 6.56 -4.91
C GLY A 146 -13.86 6.32 -5.62
N TYR A 147 -14.29 7.25 -6.46
CA TYR A 147 -15.47 7.10 -7.31
C TYR A 147 -15.23 7.67 -8.71
N HIS A 148 -16.04 7.21 -9.66
CA HIS A 148 -16.16 7.80 -10.99
C HIS A 148 -17.63 7.95 -11.31
N LEU A 149 -18.06 9.20 -11.46
CA LEU A 149 -19.42 9.55 -11.82
C LEU A 149 -19.39 10.77 -12.75
N GLU A 150 -19.74 10.57 -14.01
CA GLU A 150 -19.71 11.67 -15.00
C GLU A 150 -20.59 12.85 -14.53
N GLY A 151 -20.01 14.07 -14.57
CA GLY A 151 -20.70 15.30 -14.19
C GLY A 151 -20.79 15.55 -12.67
N VAL A 152 -20.18 14.71 -11.83
CA VAL A 152 -20.12 14.90 -10.37
C VAL A 152 -18.66 15.01 -9.92
N ASP A 153 -18.25 16.25 -9.61
CA ASP A 153 -16.88 16.55 -9.17
C ASP A 153 -16.67 16.46 -7.66
N LYS A 154 -17.77 16.60 -6.89
CA LYS A 154 -17.77 16.58 -5.43
C LYS A 154 -18.86 15.66 -4.93
N LEU A 155 -18.48 14.81 -3.99
CA LEU A 155 -19.36 13.82 -3.39
C LEU A 155 -19.01 13.68 -1.91
N THR A 156 -20.01 13.81 -1.07
CA THR A 156 -19.94 13.57 0.37
C THR A 156 -20.75 12.32 0.70
N LEU A 157 -20.18 11.42 1.49
CA LEU A 157 -20.89 10.27 2.05
C LEU A 157 -20.54 10.11 3.53
N ASP A 158 -21.46 9.53 4.30
CA ASP A 158 -21.25 9.14 5.69
C ASP A 158 -21.03 7.61 5.80
N ALA A 159 -20.63 7.14 6.98
CA ALA A 159 -20.40 5.71 7.20
C ALA A 159 -21.66 4.86 6.97
N PRO A 160 -22.87 5.24 7.43
CA PRO A 160 -24.10 4.49 7.14
C PRO A 160 -24.41 4.35 5.65
N THR A 161 -24.19 5.40 4.85
CA THR A 161 -24.41 5.38 3.41
C THR A 161 -23.36 4.52 2.71
N LEU A 162 -22.08 4.66 3.08
CA LEU A 162 -21.00 3.78 2.60
C LEU A 162 -21.28 2.32 2.91
N ALA A 163 -21.69 2.00 4.15
CA ALA A 163 -22.05 0.64 4.56
C ALA A 163 -23.17 0.07 3.69
N LYS A 164 -24.23 0.83 3.43
CA LYS A 164 -25.35 0.40 2.56
C LYS A 164 -24.94 0.27 1.09
N ILE A 165 -24.02 1.09 0.58
CA ILE A 165 -23.49 0.96 -0.78
C ILE A 165 -22.69 -0.34 -0.91
N PHE A 166 -21.73 -0.57 -0.01
CA PHE A 166 -20.88 -1.76 -0.05
C PHE A 166 -21.64 -3.06 0.30
N ASP A 167 -22.73 -2.98 1.06
CA ASP A 167 -23.67 -4.09 1.33
C ASP A 167 -24.83 -4.15 0.30
N THR A 168 -24.71 -3.49 -0.85
CA THR A 168 -25.64 -3.56 -1.99
C THR A 168 -27.09 -3.13 -1.73
N LYS A 169 -27.35 -2.46 -0.60
CA LYS A 169 -28.67 -1.93 -0.21
C LYS A 169 -28.98 -0.64 -0.95
N ILE A 170 -27.99 0.23 -1.16
CA ILE A 170 -28.09 1.40 -2.03
C ILE A 170 -27.51 1.02 -3.39
N LYS A 171 -28.31 1.13 -4.45
CA LYS A 171 -27.99 0.60 -5.80
C LYS A 171 -27.86 1.67 -6.87
N LYS A 172 -28.25 2.91 -6.59
CA LYS A 172 -28.25 4.01 -7.55
C LYS A 172 -27.69 5.28 -6.91
N TRP A 173 -27.02 6.10 -7.71
CA TRP A 173 -26.33 7.31 -7.23
C TRP A 173 -27.28 8.44 -6.79
N ASN A 174 -28.50 8.49 -7.33
CA ASN A 174 -29.55 9.42 -6.91
C ASN A 174 -30.38 8.93 -5.71
N ASP A 175 -29.93 7.90 -4.99
CA ASP A 175 -30.63 7.40 -3.80
C ASP A 175 -30.85 8.53 -2.78
N PRO A 176 -32.04 8.62 -2.14
CA PRO A 176 -32.34 9.69 -1.19
C PRO A 176 -31.31 9.86 -0.06
N ALA A 177 -30.66 8.77 0.38
CA ALA A 177 -29.61 8.86 1.40
C ALA A 177 -28.37 9.60 0.89
N ILE A 178 -27.97 9.36 -0.37
CA ILE A 178 -26.86 10.06 -1.01
C ILE A 178 -27.26 11.52 -1.30
N ALA A 179 -28.46 11.73 -1.85
CA ALA A 179 -28.95 13.07 -2.20
C ALA A 179 -29.01 14.00 -0.99
N LYS A 180 -29.42 13.50 0.17
CA LYS A 180 -29.46 14.25 1.43
C LYS A 180 -28.08 14.79 1.85
N LEU A 181 -27.01 14.06 1.56
CA LEU A 181 -25.64 14.46 1.90
C LEU A 181 -25.02 15.42 0.86
N ASN A 182 -25.71 15.64 -0.27
CA ASN A 182 -25.17 16.34 -1.43
C ASN A 182 -26.20 17.34 -1.99
N GLU A 183 -26.76 18.18 -1.13
CA GLU A 183 -27.73 19.20 -1.54
C GLU A 183 -27.15 20.12 -2.64
N GLY A 184 -27.89 20.28 -3.73
CA GLY A 184 -27.46 21.08 -4.89
C GLY A 184 -26.56 20.35 -5.88
N VAL A 185 -26.19 19.08 -5.64
CA VAL A 185 -25.47 18.24 -6.61
C VAL A 185 -26.47 17.50 -7.51
N ASN A 186 -26.27 17.56 -8.82
CA ASN A 186 -27.09 16.84 -9.80
C ASN A 186 -26.67 15.36 -9.85
N LEU A 187 -27.20 14.54 -8.95
CA LEU A 187 -26.91 13.11 -8.91
C LEU A 187 -27.67 12.35 -10.02
N PRO A 188 -26.98 11.56 -10.86
CA PRO A 188 -27.60 10.82 -11.95
C PRO A 188 -28.36 9.59 -11.46
N ASP A 189 -29.38 9.16 -12.23
CA ASP A 189 -30.06 7.86 -12.07
C ASP A 189 -29.19 6.68 -12.57
N LYS A 190 -27.94 6.64 -12.12
CA LYS A 190 -26.92 5.67 -12.54
C LYS A 190 -26.81 4.56 -11.50
N ALA A 191 -26.70 3.31 -11.96
CA ALA A 191 -26.42 2.17 -11.09
C ALA A 191 -25.02 2.28 -10.47
N ILE A 192 -24.91 1.94 -9.18
CA ILE A 192 -23.63 1.90 -8.46
C ILE A 192 -22.91 0.59 -8.76
N GLN A 193 -21.62 0.69 -9.07
CA GLN A 193 -20.73 -0.45 -9.29
C GLN A 193 -19.65 -0.46 -8.21
N ALA A 194 -19.93 -1.13 -7.10
CA ALA A 194 -18.98 -1.24 -5.99
C ALA A 194 -17.89 -2.28 -6.29
N PHE A 195 -16.63 -1.92 -6.03
CA PHE A 195 -15.48 -2.81 -6.16
C PHE A 195 -14.85 -3.12 -4.81
N HIS A 196 -14.44 -4.38 -4.62
CA HIS A 196 -13.74 -4.86 -3.42
C HIS A 196 -12.52 -5.71 -3.78
N ARG A 197 -11.60 -5.87 -2.83
CA ARG A 197 -10.38 -6.69 -3.04
C ARG A 197 -10.75 -8.16 -3.25
N SER A 198 -10.10 -8.82 -4.22
CA SER A 198 -10.30 -10.26 -4.47
C SER A 198 -9.61 -11.17 -3.44
N GLU A 199 -8.52 -10.68 -2.87
CA GLU A 199 -7.64 -11.40 -1.94
C GLU A 199 -7.67 -10.81 -0.53
N ASP A 200 -7.05 -11.51 0.43
CA ASP A 200 -6.97 -11.13 1.84
C ASP A 200 -6.22 -9.79 2.03
N SER A 201 -6.98 -8.71 2.20
CA SER A 201 -6.46 -7.35 2.22
C SER A 201 -6.58 -6.70 3.61
N GLY A 202 -5.49 -6.11 4.07
CA GLY A 202 -5.53 -5.28 5.27
C GLY A 202 -6.33 -3.99 5.06
N THR A 203 -6.31 -3.41 3.86
CA THR A 203 -7.20 -2.31 3.45
C THR A 203 -8.67 -2.69 3.63
N THR A 204 -9.07 -3.89 3.19
CA THR A 204 -10.43 -4.43 3.42
C THR A 204 -10.74 -4.52 4.91
N GLN A 205 -9.81 -5.03 5.71
CA GLN A 205 -10.02 -5.15 7.14
C GLN A 205 -10.23 -3.79 7.80
N ASN A 206 -9.45 -2.77 7.44
CA ASN A 206 -9.56 -1.43 8.01
C ASN A 206 -10.85 -0.72 7.56
N LEU A 207 -11.31 -0.93 6.32
CA LEU A 207 -12.65 -0.51 5.91
C LEU A 207 -13.73 -1.18 6.78
N GLY A 208 -13.63 -2.49 7.02
CA GLY A 208 -14.55 -3.21 7.90
C GLY A 208 -14.56 -2.67 9.33
N LYS A 209 -13.38 -2.37 9.90
CA LYS A 209 -13.27 -1.73 11.23
C LYS A 209 -13.94 -0.36 11.27
N TYR A 210 -13.72 0.44 10.23
CA TYR A 210 -14.37 1.74 10.09
C TYR A 210 -15.89 1.64 10.05
N LEU A 211 -16.43 0.81 9.17
CA LEU A 211 -17.87 0.64 9.02
C LEU A 211 -18.51 0.03 10.27
N ALA A 212 -17.85 -0.93 10.93
CA ALA A 212 -18.34 -1.51 12.18
C ALA A 212 -18.37 -0.49 13.33
N ALA A 213 -17.38 0.41 13.41
CA ALA A 213 -17.30 1.42 14.46
C ALA A 213 -18.27 2.59 14.22
N ALA A 214 -18.33 3.09 12.98
CA ALA A 214 -19.07 4.31 12.63
C ALA A 214 -20.51 4.05 12.15
N ALA A 215 -20.82 2.84 11.68
CA ALA A 215 -22.16 2.43 11.21
C ALA A 215 -22.56 1.02 11.69
N PRO A 216 -22.54 0.76 13.02
CA PRO A 216 -22.79 -0.58 13.56
C PRO A 216 -24.20 -1.11 13.27
N ASN A 217 -25.16 -0.26 12.92
CA ASN A 217 -26.52 -0.66 12.57
C ASN A 217 -26.65 -1.15 11.13
N GLU A 218 -25.84 -0.60 10.23
CA GLU A 218 -25.85 -0.90 8.80
C GLU A 218 -24.84 -1.99 8.45
N TRP A 219 -23.66 -1.99 9.09
CA TRP A 219 -22.59 -2.93 8.86
C TRP A 219 -22.55 -4.01 9.94
N LYS A 220 -23.00 -5.22 9.60
CA LYS A 220 -23.10 -6.37 10.53
C LYS A 220 -22.01 -7.43 10.33
N TYR A 221 -21.01 -7.12 9.51
CA TYR A 221 -19.94 -8.04 9.15
C TYR A 221 -18.72 -7.81 10.04
N GLU A 222 -18.09 -8.92 10.45
CA GLU A 222 -16.82 -8.87 11.16
C GLU A 222 -15.72 -8.26 10.29
N ALA A 223 -14.79 -7.55 10.93
CA ALA A 223 -13.67 -6.92 10.24
C ALA A 223 -12.58 -7.96 9.92
N GLU A 224 -12.65 -8.53 8.71
CA GLU A 224 -11.72 -9.54 8.21
C GLU A 224 -10.89 -9.03 7.04
N LYS A 225 -9.75 -9.70 6.76
CA LYS A 225 -8.95 -9.42 5.56
C LYS A 225 -9.69 -9.82 4.28
N LYS A 226 -10.48 -10.90 4.37
CA LYS A 226 -11.36 -11.36 3.30
C LYS A 226 -12.60 -10.48 3.24
N TRP A 227 -13.08 -10.17 2.04
CA TRP A 227 -14.33 -9.43 1.85
C TRP A 227 -15.52 -10.21 2.44
N PRO A 228 -16.27 -9.65 3.42
CA PRO A 228 -17.29 -10.41 4.15
C PRO A 228 -18.72 -10.14 3.66
N ALA A 229 -18.95 -9.05 2.95
CA ALA A 229 -20.28 -8.61 2.52
C ALA A 229 -20.70 -9.24 1.18
N PRO A 230 -22.02 -9.34 0.89
CA PRO A 230 -22.50 -9.85 -0.38
C PRO A 230 -22.27 -8.85 -1.52
N GLY A 231 -22.10 -9.37 -2.73
CA GLY A 231 -22.04 -8.57 -3.95
C GLY A 231 -20.79 -7.71 -4.08
N GLY A 232 -20.87 -6.70 -4.95
CA GLY A 232 -19.71 -5.99 -5.46
C GLY A 232 -18.91 -6.82 -6.47
N GLN A 233 -17.95 -6.16 -7.13
CA GLN A 233 -17.06 -6.76 -8.11
C GLN A 233 -15.66 -6.88 -7.52
N ALA A 234 -15.04 -8.05 -7.66
CA ALA A 234 -13.71 -8.29 -7.13
C ALA A 234 -12.63 -7.77 -8.11
N ALA A 235 -11.61 -7.08 -7.60
CA ALA A 235 -10.39 -6.78 -8.36
C ALA A 235 -9.15 -6.98 -7.49
N SER A 236 -8.02 -7.30 -8.15
CA SER A 236 -6.79 -7.64 -7.46
C SER A 236 -5.95 -6.42 -7.11
N GLY A 237 -5.51 -6.34 -5.86
CA GLY A 237 -4.64 -5.27 -5.38
C GLY A 237 -5.31 -3.89 -5.36
N SER A 238 -4.65 -2.94 -4.69
CA SER A 238 -5.08 -1.53 -4.68
C SER A 238 -5.09 -0.92 -6.09
N SER A 239 -4.11 -1.29 -6.93
CA SER A 239 -4.02 -0.83 -8.31
C SER A 239 -5.17 -1.32 -9.19
N GLY A 240 -5.62 -2.57 -9.01
CA GLY A 240 -6.76 -3.13 -9.74
C GLY A 240 -8.06 -2.43 -9.38
N ILE A 241 -8.32 -2.18 -8.09
CA ILE A 241 -9.50 -1.42 -7.66
C ILE A 241 -9.46 0.00 -8.23
N ALA A 242 -8.33 0.70 -8.12
CA ALA A 242 -8.18 2.05 -8.66
C ALA A 242 -8.37 2.09 -10.19
N ALA A 243 -7.85 1.10 -10.92
CA ALA A 243 -8.06 1.00 -12.36
C ALA A 243 -9.55 0.80 -12.72
N GLN A 244 -10.26 -0.07 -11.99
CA GLN A 244 -11.69 -0.27 -12.20
C GLN A 244 -12.49 1.00 -11.93
N VAL A 245 -12.23 1.66 -10.79
CA VAL A 245 -12.89 2.93 -10.45
C VAL A 245 -12.61 3.98 -11.53
N LYS A 246 -11.37 4.11 -11.98
CA LYS A 246 -11.02 5.06 -13.05
C LYS A 246 -11.76 4.80 -14.36
N GLN A 247 -11.97 3.54 -14.73
CA GLN A 247 -12.49 3.18 -16.06
C GLN A 247 -14.02 3.16 -16.13
N VAL A 248 -14.69 2.87 -15.03
CA VAL A 248 -16.11 2.50 -15.03
C VAL A 248 -16.96 3.64 -14.48
N ASP A 249 -17.75 4.27 -15.35
CA ASP A 249 -18.74 5.25 -14.89
C ASP A 249 -19.82 4.60 -13.99
N GLY A 250 -20.03 5.21 -12.84
CA GLY A 250 -20.84 4.70 -11.75
C GLY A 250 -20.06 3.89 -10.71
N ALA A 251 -18.74 3.76 -10.83
CA ALA A 251 -17.93 2.96 -9.92
C ALA A 251 -17.63 3.65 -8.58
N ILE A 252 -17.48 2.81 -7.55
CA ILE A 252 -16.98 3.18 -6.23
C ILE A 252 -16.08 2.07 -5.69
N GLY A 253 -14.98 2.41 -5.03
CA GLY A 253 -14.05 1.45 -4.45
C GLY A 253 -13.19 2.09 -3.37
N TYR A 254 -12.34 1.28 -2.73
CA TYR A 254 -11.45 1.72 -1.65
C TYR A 254 -10.01 1.33 -1.93
N PHE A 255 -9.10 2.29 -1.76
CA PHE A 255 -7.67 2.13 -1.95
C PHE A 255 -6.94 3.33 -1.35
N GLU A 256 -5.62 3.25 -1.25
CA GLU A 256 -4.80 4.28 -0.64
C GLU A 256 -4.78 5.53 -1.52
N LEU A 257 -4.79 6.72 -0.91
CA LEU A 257 -4.83 8.00 -1.63
C LEU A 257 -3.71 8.16 -2.67
N SER A 258 -2.57 7.47 -2.50
CA SER A 258 -1.51 7.46 -3.50
C SER A 258 -1.94 6.89 -4.86
N TYR A 259 -2.85 5.92 -4.89
CA TYR A 259 -3.44 5.41 -6.12
C TYR A 259 -4.45 6.39 -6.72
N ALA A 260 -5.24 7.08 -5.88
CA ALA A 260 -6.16 8.12 -6.36
C ALA A 260 -5.38 9.26 -7.03
N LYS A 261 -4.35 9.78 -6.35
CA LYS A 261 -3.48 10.85 -6.85
C LYS A 261 -2.77 10.47 -8.14
N SER A 262 -2.11 9.32 -8.18
CA SER A 262 -1.35 8.89 -9.37
C SER A 262 -2.23 8.66 -10.60
N GLN A 263 -3.53 8.39 -10.40
CA GLN A 263 -4.46 8.11 -11.48
C GLN A 263 -5.48 9.23 -11.73
N ASN A 264 -5.45 10.33 -10.98
CA ASN A 264 -6.42 11.42 -10.98
C ASN A 264 -7.86 10.94 -10.77
N ILE A 265 -8.07 10.13 -9.74
CA ILE A 265 -9.40 9.61 -9.36
C ILE A 265 -10.02 10.51 -8.30
N SER A 266 -11.28 10.91 -8.50
CA SER A 266 -12.06 11.66 -7.52
C SER A 266 -12.31 10.83 -6.26
N THR A 267 -12.24 11.47 -5.10
CA THR A 267 -12.43 10.82 -3.80
C THR A 267 -13.59 11.44 -3.04
N VAL A 268 -14.32 10.62 -2.29
CA VAL A 268 -15.39 11.07 -1.41
C VAL A 268 -14.84 11.87 -0.23
N ALA A 269 -15.48 12.97 0.11
CA ALA A 269 -15.34 13.61 1.42
C ALA A 269 -16.23 12.87 2.43
N VAL A 270 -15.65 12.43 3.55
CA VAL A 270 -16.37 11.64 4.54
C VAL A 270 -16.99 12.55 5.59
N ASP A 271 -18.31 12.53 5.71
CA ASP A 271 -19.00 13.13 6.85
C ASP A 271 -18.82 12.22 8.08
N ASN A 272 -17.93 12.62 8.98
CA ASN A 272 -17.67 11.94 10.25
C ASN A 272 -18.49 12.51 11.41
N GLY A 273 -19.39 13.46 11.16
CA GLY A 273 -20.14 14.18 12.17
C GLY A 273 -19.36 15.29 12.89
N GLY A 274 -18.22 15.71 12.34
CA GLY A 274 -17.52 16.94 12.72
C GLY A 274 -18.20 18.19 12.13
N SER A 275 -17.54 19.35 12.23
CA SER A 275 -18.09 20.62 11.72
C SER A 275 -18.20 20.70 10.19
N ALA A 276 -17.44 19.88 9.46
CA ALA A 276 -17.51 19.73 8.01
C ALA A 276 -17.04 18.33 7.58
N PRO A 277 -17.45 17.84 6.39
CA PRO A 277 -16.92 16.60 5.84
C PRO A 277 -15.39 16.64 5.67
N ALA A 278 -14.72 15.56 6.07
CA ALA A 278 -13.28 15.43 5.96
C ALA A 278 -12.90 14.87 4.59
N GLU A 279 -12.08 15.61 3.84
CA GLU A 279 -11.49 15.12 2.59
C GLU A 279 -10.40 14.09 2.85
N ALA A 280 -10.22 13.14 1.91
CA ALA A 280 -9.13 12.17 1.92
C ALA A 280 -7.80 12.88 1.57
N THR A 281 -7.15 13.47 2.57
CA THR A 281 -5.86 14.14 2.44
C THR A 281 -4.84 13.59 3.44
N SER A 282 -3.56 13.74 3.13
CA SER A 282 -2.47 13.39 4.06
C SER A 282 -2.62 14.12 5.40
N GLU A 283 -2.99 15.40 5.38
CA GLU A 283 -3.17 16.20 6.59
C GLU A 283 -4.33 15.67 7.46
N ASN A 284 -5.49 15.44 6.85
CA ASN A 284 -6.67 14.98 7.59
C ASN A 284 -6.48 13.55 8.13
N ALA A 285 -5.76 12.69 7.39
CA ALA A 285 -5.37 11.38 7.88
C ALA A 285 -4.34 11.46 9.02
N SER A 286 -3.36 12.37 8.93
CA SER A 286 -2.40 12.61 10.02
C SER A 286 -3.11 13.03 11.32
N LYS A 287 -4.16 13.85 11.24
CA LYS A 287 -4.97 14.22 12.43
C LYS A 287 -5.62 13.00 13.10
N ALA A 288 -6.17 12.08 12.31
CA ALA A 288 -6.74 10.83 12.85
C ALA A 288 -5.65 9.89 13.41
N ILE A 289 -4.54 9.71 12.70
CA ILE A 289 -3.45 8.82 13.11
C ILE A 289 -2.73 9.35 14.35
N ALA A 290 -2.65 10.67 14.55
CA ALA A 290 -2.02 11.26 15.74
C ALA A 290 -2.73 10.89 17.05
N ALA A 291 -4.01 10.52 17.00
CA ALA A 291 -4.76 10.04 18.16
C ALA A 291 -4.52 8.56 18.49
N ALA A 292 -3.76 7.84 17.65
CA ALA A 292 -3.52 6.41 17.80
C ALA A 292 -2.69 6.11 19.05
N LYS A 293 -2.97 4.95 19.66
CA LYS A 293 -2.24 4.47 20.85
C LYS A 293 -1.48 3.21 20.51
N VAL A 294 -0.26 3.07 21.02
CA VAL A 294 0.46 1.79 20.96
C VAL A 294 -0.28 0.79 21.84
N LYS A 295 -0.74 -0.31 21.23
CA LYS A 295 -1.39 -1.44 21.91
C LYS A 295 -0.52 -2.71 21.91
N GLY A 296 0.54 -2.73 21.11
CA GLY A 296 1.54 -3.79 21.14
C GLY A 296 2.28 -3.82 22.48
N THR A 297 2.95 -4.93 22.75
CA THR A 297 3.72 -5.14 24.00
C THR A 297 5.19 -5.33 23.69
N GLY A 298 6.07 -4.85 24.58
CA GLY A 298 7.51 -4.93 24.39
C GLY A 298 7.97 -4.21 23.12
N LYS A 299 8.58 -4.94 22.19
CA LYS A 299 9.05 -4.43 20.90
C LYS A 299 7.95 -4.36 19.81
N ASP A 300 6.76 -4.91 20.08
CA ASP A 300 5.64 -4.77 19.16
C ASP A 300 5.01 -3.38 19.31
N LEU A 301 4.95 -2.64 18.20
CA LEU A 301 4.47 -1.26 18.15
C LEU A 301 3.12 -1.16 17.40
N ALA A 302 2.33 -2.24 17.36
CA ALA A 302 0.99 -2.21 16.81
C ALA A 302 0.16 -1.08 17.42
N LEU A 303 -0.61 -0.39 16.57
CA LEU A 303 -1.43 0.75 16.95
C LEU A 303 -2.91 0.38 17.04
N GLU A 304 -3.59 1.04 17.97
CA GLU A 304 -5.04 1.16 18.03
C GLU A 304 -5.45 2.48 17.38
N LEU A 305 -6.25 2.39 16.32
CA LEU A 305 -6.77 3.54 15.56
C LEU A 305 -8.21 3.82 15.99
N ASP A 306 -8.56 5.10 16.14
CA ASP A 306 -9.93 5.54 16.42
C ASP A 306 -10.72 5.74 15.12
N TYR A 307 -11.46 4.70 14.75
CA TYR A 307 -12.29 4.69 13.54
C TYR A 307 -13.64 5.42 13.69
N ALA A 308 -14.03 5.81 14.90
CA ALA A 308 -15.27 6.53 15.18
C ALA A 308 -15.03 8.02 15.46
N THR A 309 -13.83 8.52 15.15
CA THR A 309 -13.44 9.90 15.44
C THR A 309 -14.37 10.90 14.76
N LYS A 310 -14.85 11.86 15.55
CA LYS A 310 -15.62 13.03 15.11
C LYS A 310 -14.80 14.32 15.19
N ALA A 311 -13.48 14.20 15.34
CA ALA A 311 -12.62 15.36 15.43
C ALA A 311 -12.65 16.14 14.12
N ASP A 312 -12.74 17.47 14.22
CA ASP A 312 -12.81 18.35 13.07
C ASP A 312 -11.58 18.19 12.17
N GLY A 313 -11.83 17.96 10.89
CA GLY A 313 -10.79 17.73 9.89
C GLY A 313 -10.04 16.39 10.04
N ALA A 314 -10.45 15.48 10.92
CA ALA A 314 -9.89 14.13 10.97
C ALA A 314 -10.60 13.23 9.95
N TYR A 315 -9.85 12.68 8.99
CA TYR A 315 -10.40 11.68 8.06
C TYR A 315 -10.47 10.33 8.78
N PRO A 316 -11.66 9.74 9.01
CA PRO A 316 -11.81 8.61 9.95
C PRO A 316 -11.36 7.26 9.37
N LEU A 317 -11.31 7.14 8.04
CA LEU A 317 -10.97 5.91 7.35
C LEU A 317 -9.47 5.89 7.01
N VAL A 318 -8.66 5.50 7.98
CA VAL A 318 -7.19 5.45 7.86
C VAL A 318 -6.65 4.03 7.95
N LEU A 319 -5.42 3.84 7.47
CA LEU A 319 -4.62 2.68 7.79
C LEU A 319 -3.24 3.07 8.29
N VAL A 320 -2.62 2.12 8.98
CA VAL A 320 -1.19 2.08 9.23
C VAL A 320 -0.70 0.72 8.77
N THR A 321 0.20 0.72 7.78
CA THR A 321 0.92 -0.47 7.34
C THR A 321 2.14 -0.67 8.23
N TYR A 322 2.27 -1.91 8.72
CA TYR A 322 3.36 -2.38 9.53
C TYR A 322 4.39 -3.10 8.67
N GLU A 323 5.66 -2.85 8.94
CA GLU A 323 6.72 -3.77 8.55
C GLU A 323 6.86 -4.83 9.66
N VAL A 324 6.53 -6.06 9.29
CA VAL A 324 6.64 -7.24 10.14
C VAL A 324 8.06 -7.77 10.04
N VAL A 325 8.77 -7.79 11.17
CA VAL A 325 10.16 -8.25 11.30
C VAL A 325 10.28 -9.21 12.47
N CYS A 326 11.36 -10.01 12.52
CA CYS A 326 11.69 -10.77 13.72
C CYS A 326 12.36 -9.84 14.74
N ASP A 327 11.92 -9.87 16.00
CA ASP A 327 12.57 -9.08 17.06
C ASP A 327 14.00 -9.58 17.39
N THR A 328 14.20 -10.89 17.36
CA THR A 328 15.48 -11.59 17.43
C THR A 328 15.44 -12.87 16.57
N GLY A 329 16.61 -13.42 16.25
CA GLY A 329 16.74 -14.63 15.44
C GLY A 329 16.58 -14.35 13.95
N ASN A 330 16.89 -13.11 13.54
CA ASN A 330 16.91 -12.70 12.14
C ASN A 330 18.00 -13.44 11.36
N LYS A 331 17.84 -13.50 10.05
CA LYS A 331 18.87 -14.03 9.15
C LYS A 331 20.10 -13.09 9.13
N PRO A 332 21.29 -13.56 9.55
CA PRO A 332 22.49 -12.71 9.60
C PRO A 332 22.84 -12.08 8.24
N GLU A 333 22.58 -12.82 7.16
CA GLU A 333 22.84 -12.39 5.78
C GLU A 333 22.04 -11.15 5.33
N THR A 334 20.86 -10.92 5.90
CA THR A 334 19.98 -9.80 5.52
C THR A 334 19.76 -8.78 6.63
N LEU A 335 20.14 -9.09 7.88
CA LEU A 335 19.85 -8.27 9.06
C LEU A 335 20.36 -6.84 8.93
N ASP A 336 21.62 -6.65 8.53
CA ASP A 336 22.20 -5.31 8.36
C ASP A 336 21.45 -4.48 7.30
N THR A 337 21.02 -5.14 6.21
CA THR A 337 20.25 -4.49 5.14
C THR A 337 18.82 -4.16 5.57
N VAL A 338 18.15 -5.05 6.33
CA VAL A 338 16.83 -4.78 6.92
C VAL A 338 16.92 -3.58 7.87
N LYS A 339 17.92 -3.57 8.76
CA LYS A 339 18.09 -2.48 9.75
C LYS A 339 18.37 -1.14 9.10
N SER A 340 19.26 -1.10 8.12
CA SER A 340 19.60 0.16 7.43
C SER A 340 18.41 0.67 6.61
N PHE A 341 17.75 -0.20 5.83
CA PHE A 341 16.61 0.21 5.00
C PHE A 341 15.42 0.70 5.84
N LEU A 342 15.01 -0.06 6.86
CA LEU A 342 13.88 0.33 7.69
C LEU A 342 14.19 1.55 8.58
N SER A 343 15.46 1.73 9.00
CA SER A 343 15.89 2.95 9.68
C SER A 343 15.77 4.19 8.79
N TYR A 344 16.12 4.05 7.50
CA TYR A 344 15.89 5.11 6.52
C TYR A 344 14.39 5.37 6.30
N ALA A 345 13.58 4.33 6.09
CA ALA A 345 12.14 4.48 5.90
C ALA A 345 11.46 5.19 7.09
N ALA A 346 11.87 4.88 8.33
CA ALA A 346 11.40 5.51 9.56
C ALA A 346 12.06 6.86 9.89
N SER A 347 13.04 7.31 9.09
CA SER A 347 13.71 8.60 9.28
C SER A 347 12.82 9.77 8.84
N GLU A 348 13.17 10.98 9.25
CA GLU A 348 12.48 12.19 8.78
C GLU A 348 12.56 12.31 7.25
N ASP A 349 13.72 12.03 6.66
CA ASP A 349 13.92 12.06 5.20
C ASP A 349 13.08 11.00 4.48
N GLY A 350 13.00 9.79 5.05
CA GLY A 350 12.16 8.72 4.51
C GLY A 350 10.67 9.06 4.61
N GLN A 351 10.20 9.57 5.73
CA GLN A 351 8.78 9.87 5.92
C GLN A 351 8.33 11.10 5.13
N LYS A 352 9.18 12.13 5.03
CA LYS A 352 8.86 13.41 4.37
C LYS A 352 8.48 13.24 2.90
N ILE A 353 9.15 12.34 2.18
CA ILE A 353 8.88 12.13 0.74
C ILE A 353 7.52 11.49 0.45
N LEU A 354 6.83 10.96 1.47
CA LEU A 354 5.57 10.26 1.27
C LEU A 354 4.33 11.16 1.26
N THR A 355 4.41 12.36 1.86
CA THR A 355 3.27 13.29 1.96
C THR A 355 2.76 13.68 0.57
N ASP A 356 3.67 14.01 -0.34
CA ASP A 356 3.32 14.40 -1.71
C ASP A 356 2.63 13.25 -2.45
N ALA A 357 3.08 12.01 -2.19
CA ALA A 357 2.48 10.79 -2.71
C ALA A 357 1.12 10.46 -2.07
N GLY A 358 0.64 11.19 -1.07
CA GLY A 358 -0.69 10.97 -0.47
C GLY A 358 -0.70 10.06 0.75
N TYR A 359 0.45 9.83 1.38
CA TYR A 359 0.53 9.17 2.68
C TYR A 359 0.58 10.19 3.80
N ALA A 360 0.24 9.75 5.01
CA ALA A 360 0.34 10.51 6.24
C ALA A 360 1.62 10.08 6.97
N PRO A 361 2.58 10.99 7.23
CA PRO A 361 3.76 10.68 8.01
C PRO A 361 3.39 10.09 9.38
N ILE A 362 4.10 9.05 9.79
CA ILE A 362 3.97 8.49 11.14
C ILE A 362 4.45 9.54 12.15
N PRO A 363 3.77 9.71 13.32
CA PRO A 363 4.20 10.63 14.35
C PRO A 363 5.67 10.43 14.76
N ALA A 364 6.41 11.54 14.95
CA ALA A 364 7.84 11.51 15.23
C ALA A 364 8.20 10.66 16.47
N GLU A 365 7.36 10.70 17.51
CA GLU A 365 7.54 9.88 18.72
C GLU A 365 7.42 8.38 18.45
N ILE A 366 6.53 7.98 17.54
CA ILE A 366 6.37 6.58 17.13
C ILE A 366 7.58 6.17 16.26
N ASN A 367 7.99 7.01 15.31
CA ASN A 367 9.19 6.77 14.49
C ASN A 367 10.47 6.65 15.33
N ALA A 368 10.59 7.39 16.43
CA ALA A 368 11.70 7.24 17.35
C ALA A 368 11.74 5.83 17.97
N LYS A 369 10.60 5.33 18.46
CA LYS A 369 10.48 3.96 19.01
C LYS A 369 10.69 2.89 17.95
N VAL A 370 10.23 3.11 16.72
CA VAL A 370 10.46 2.22 15.59
C VAL A 370 11.96 2.11 15.30
N ARG A 371 12.68 3.23 15.19
CA ARG A 371 14.15 3.22 14.97
C ARG A 371 14.91 2.59 16.13
N GLU A 372 14.50 2.82 17.37
CA GLU A 372 15.08 2.15 18.54
C GLU A 372 14.89 0.62 18.45
N THR A 373 13.69 0.18 18.09
CA THR A 373 13.37 -1.24 17.91
C THR A 373 14.18 -1.86 16.79
N ILE A 374 14.31 -1.16 15.65
CA ILE A 374 15.13 -1.57 14.49
C ILE A 374 16.60 -1.75 14.90
N ASN A 375 17.15 -0.81 15.67
CA ASN A 375 18.52 -0.90 16.16
C ASN A 375 18.74 -2.11 17.07
N GLY A 376 17.71 -2.52 17.82
CA GLY A 376 17.72 -3.68 18.70
C GLY A 376 17.38 -5.03 18.05
N LEU A 377 17.17 -5.09 16.73
CA LEU A 377 16.98 -6.37 16.01
C LEU A 377 18.31 -7.14 15.96
N SER A 378 18.25 -8.45 16.23
CA SER A 378 19.41 -9.35 16.27
C SER A 378 19.18 -10.74 15.69
#